data_AF-A0A7S4D8R2-F1
#
_entry.id   AF-A0A7S4D8R2-F1
#
_cell.length_a   1.000
_cell.length_b   1.000
_cell.length_c   1.000
_cell.angle_alpha   90.00
_cell.angle_beta   90.00
_cell.angle_gamma   90.00
#
_symmetry.space_group_name_H-M   'P 1'
#
loop_
_entity.id
_entity.type
_entity.pdbx_description
1 polymer ?
#
loop_
_entity_poly.entity_id
_entity_poly.type
_entity_poly.pdbx_seq_one_letter_code
_entity_poly.pdbx_strand_id
1 'polypeptide(L)'
;GAAAAAAGAEGAPRTVLELAEMGAQDPDAASHVLADLVHQLARATAAPVLVAVDEADALFGPGTGYHYVGRPLAPDDLLSPHALKQVCTGSLRMANGIVIAAASGSHPIPNDQEPLERVLAGAGAVARAYGPYGAEELAGAVGHYANLARASHAPSNPFLPGDGGQDPEALARYLRVASGGVPRLVARRYLDVAV
;
A
#
# COMPACT_ATOMS: atom_id res chain seq x y z
N GLY A 1 -9.51 46.17 24.85
CA GLY A 1 -10.32 44.95 25.08
C GLY A 1 -10.40 44.15 23.80
N ALA A 2 -9.38 43.34 23.52
CA ALA A 2 -9.33 42.46 22.35
C ALA A 2 -8.80 41.06 22.72
N ALA A 3 -9.15 40.60 23.92
CA ALA A 3 -8.69 39.34 24.50
C ALA A 3 -9.85 38.36 24.78
N ALA A 4 -10.98 38.48 24.07
CA ALA A 4 -12.20 37.74 24.40
C ALA A 4 -12.97 37.22 23.17
N ALA A 5 -12.27 36.68 22.17
CA ALA A 5 -12.94 36.09 20.99
C ALA A 5 -12.26 34.81 20.45
N ALA A 6 -11.52 34.08 21.28
CA ALA A 6 -10.92 32.78 20.89
C ALA A 6 -11.25 31.65 21.88
N ALA A 7 -12.36 31.79 22.62
CA ALA A 7 -12.89 30.76 23.51
C ALA A 7 -14.38 30.60 23.19
N GLY A 8 -14.73 29.54 22.46
CA GLY A 8 -16.14 29.18 22.23
C GLY A 8 -16.48 28.83 20.78
N ALA A 9 -16.08 27.63 20.36
CA ALA A 9 -16.88 26.80 19.47
C ALA A 9 -16.49 25.33 19.69
N GLU A 10 -16.71 24.82 20.90
CA GLU A 10 -16.89 23.37 21.09
C GLU A 10 -18.18 22.98 20.34
N GLY A 11 -18.03 22.78 19.03
CA GLY A 11 -19.09 22.31 18.16
C GLY A 11 -19.47 20.87 18.53
N ALA A 12 -20.72 20.51 18.24
CA ALA A 12 -21.25 19.16 18.41
C ALA A 12 -20.24 18.08 17.98
N PRO A 13 -20.24 16.89 18.64
CA PRO A 13 -19.33 15.82 18.30
C PRO A 13 -19.42 15.52 16.81
N ARG A 14 -18.32 15.80 16.09
CA ARG A 14 -18.25 15.58 14.64
C ARG A 14 -18.20 14.09 14.36
N THR A 15 -18.95 13.67 13.36
CA THR A 15 -18.87 12.30 12.86
C THR A 15 -17.57 12.08 12.10
N VAL A 16 -17.17 10.81 11.96
CA VAL A 16 -16.04 10.39 11.12
C VAL A 16 -16.19 10.89 9.68
N LEU A 17 -17.42 10.91 9.15
CA LEU A 17 -17.72 11.39 7.80
C LEU A 17 -17.48 12.91 7.68
N GLU A 18 -18.01 13.70 8.62
CA GLU A 18 -17.84 15.17 8.61
C GLU A 18 -16.36 15.57 8.71
N LEU A 19 -15.56 14.83 9.48
CA LEU A 19 -14.11 15.05 9.52
C LEU A 19 -13.48 14.77 8.16
N ALA A 20 -13.77 13.62 7.55
CA ALA A 20 -13.22 13.27 6.26
C ALA A 20 -13.57 14.30 5.16
N GLU A 21 -14.81 14.78 5.15
CA GLU A 21 -15.26 15.83 4.21
C GLU A 21 -14.53 17.15 4.43
N MET A 22 -14.33 17.56 5.69
CA MET A 22 -13.58 18.77 6.02
C MET A 22 -12.13 18.71 5.52
N GLY A 23 -11.44 17.59 5.75
CA GLY A 23 -10.06 17.42 5.29
C GLY A 23 -9.93 17.32 3.76
N ALA A 24 -10.96 16.84 3.08
CA ALA A 24 -10.99 16.78 1.61
C ALA A 24 -11.23 18.16 0.97
N GLN A 25 -11.93 19.06 1.66
CA GLN A 25 -12.27 20.39 1.17
C GLN A 25 -11.23 21.46 1.54
N ASP A 26 -10.50 21.27 2.63
CA ASP A 26 -9.52 22.23 3.15
C ASP A 26 -8.12 21.59 3.25
N PRO A 27 -7.23 21.89 2.28
CA PRO A 27 -5.85 21.39 2.27
C PRO A 27 -5.04 21.79 3.52
N ASP A 28 -5.31 22.94 4.12
CA ASP A 28 -4.58 23.42 5.30
C ASP A 28 -4.98 22.63 6.56
N ALA A 29 -6.23 22.16 6.59
CA ALA A 29 -6.74 21.31 7.66
C ALA A 29 -6.44 19.81 7.44
N ALA A 30 -6.22 19.37 6.21
CA ALA A 30 -6.15 17.95 5.81
C ALA A 30 -5.25 17.09 6.71
N SER A 31 -4.05 17.57 7.04
CA SER A 31 -3.10 16.81 7.87
C SER A 31 -3.56 16.66 9.33
N HIS A 32 -4.19 17.69 9.88
CA HIS A 32 -4.78 17.64 11.23
C HIS A 32 -5.99 16.70 11.25
N VAL A 33 -6.85 16.81 10.24
CA VAL A 33 -8.02 15.95 10.07
C VAL A 33 -7.63 14.49 9.98
N LEU A 34 -6.63 14.16 9.17
CA LEU A 34 -6.17 12.78 9.04
C LEU A 34 -5.66 12.24 10.38
N ALA A 35 -4.87 13.03 11.11
CA ALA A 35 -4.39 12.64 12.43
C ALA A 35 -5.57 12.38 13.39
N ASP A 36 -6.55 13.27 13.45
CA ASP A 36 -7.74 13.10 14.29
C ASP A 36 -8.58 11.88 13.87
N LEU A 37 -8.76 11.68 12.56
CA LEU A 37 -9.48 10.55 12.00
C LEU A 37 -8.84 9.23 12.41
N VAL A 38 -7.51 9.11 12.30
CA VAL A 38 -6.75 7.93 12.73
C VAL A 38 -6.96 7.66 14.23
N HIS A 39 -6.91 8.70 15.06
CA HIS A 39 -7.15 8.56 16.51
C HIS A 39 -8.58 8.14 16.84
N GLN A 40 -9.58 8.67 16.13
CA GLN A 40 -10.98 8.30 16.33
C GLN A 40 -11.25 6.87 15.87
N LEU A 41 -10.74 6.48 14.70
CA LEU A 41 -10.86 5.12 14.19
C LEU A 41 -10.15 4.11 15.09
N ALA A 42 -9.01 4.47 15.68
CA ALA A 42 -8.32 3.61 16.64
C ALA A 42 -9.14 3.32 17.91
N ARG A 43 -10.06 4.22 18.30
CA ARG A 43 -10.95 4.04 19.45
C ARG A 43 -12.31 3.46 19.08
N ALA A 44 -12.62 3.38 17.78
CA ALA A 44 -13.91 2.89 17.32
C ALA A 44 -14.06 1.40 17.61
N THR A 45 -15.19 1.04 18.22
CA THR A 45 -15.55 -0.35 18.52
C THR A 45 -16.80 -0.81 17.75
N ALA A 46 -17.58 0.14 17.23
CA ALA A 46 -18.86 -0.11 16.56
C ALA A 46 -18.73 -0.95 15.28
N ALA A 47 -17.60 -0.85 14.58
CA ALA A 47 -17.30 -1.64 13.40
C ALA A 47 -15.80 -1.98 13.33
N PRO A 48 -15.42 -3.12 12.74
CA PRO A 48 -14.01 -3.43 12.47
C PRO A 48 -13.40 -2.42 11.52
N VAL A 49 -12.20 -1.94 11.83
CA VAL A 49 -11.43 -1.00 11.01
C VAL A 49 -10.23 -1.70 10.37
N LEU A 50 -10.08 -1.57 9.06
CA LEU A 50 -8.87 -1.96 8.34
C LEU A 50 -8.12 -0.70 7.92
N VAL A 51 -6.86 -0.56 8.34
CA VAL A 51 -5.94 0.47 7.83
C VAL A 51 -4.93 -0.23 6.92
N ALA A 52 -4.90 0.13 5.65
CA ALA A 52 -3.94 -0.38 4.68
C ALA A 52 -3.06 0.77 4.18
N VAL A 53 -1.75 0.65 4.38
CA VAL A 53 -0.75 1.62 3.93
C VAL A 53 0.15 0.93 2.90
N ASP A 54 -0.01 1.30 1.63
CA ASP A 54 0.91 0.90 0.58
C ASP A 54 2.12 1.83 0.56
N GLU A 55 3.26 1.32 0.08
CA GLU A 55 4.55 2.04 0.03
C GLU A 55 4.92 2.73 1.36
N ALA A 56 4.70 2.03 2.48
CA ALA A 56 4.96 2.52 3.83
C ALA A 56 6.43 2.94 4.03
N ASP A 57 7.36 2.28 3.33
CA ASP A 57 8.77 2.65 3.27
C ASP A 57 9.02 4.02 2.62
N ALA A 58 8.20 4.42 1.65
CA ALA A 58 8.27 5.75 1.05
C ALA A 58 7.69 6.82 1.99
N LEU A 59 6.77 6.48 2.89
CA LEU A 59 6.13 7.43 3.80
C LEU A 59 6.93 7.69 5.08
N PHE A 60 7.46 6.64 5.69
CA PHE A 60 8.16 6.76 6.98
C PHE A 60 9.40 5.88 7.10
N GLY A 61 9.92 5.38 5.97
CA GLY A 61 11.23 4.75 5.94
C GLY A 61 12.35 5.76 6.26
N PRO A 62 13.51 5.28 6.74
CA PRO A 62 14.64 6.13 7.13
C PRO A 62 15.23 6.95 5.96
N GLY A 63 14.92 6.60 4.72
CA GLY A 63 15.33 7.33 3.51
C GLY A 63 14.33 8.33 2.99
N THR A 64 13.16 8.41 3.60
CA THR A 64 12.16 9.40 3.25
C THR A 64 12.60 10.76 3.75
N GLY A 65 13.09 11.59 2.83
CA GLY A 65 13.46 12.98 3.10
C GLY A 65 12.32 13.93 2.81
N TYR A 66 11.74 14.53 3.85
CA TYR A 66 10.83 15.65 3.71
C TYR A 66 11.61 16.96 3.82
N HIS A 67 11.12 18.03 3.19
CA HIS A 67 11.84 19.30 3.13
C HIS A 67 10.89 20.47 3.30
N TYR A 68 11.23 21.40 4.19
CA TYR A 68 10.54 22.68 4.35
C TYR A 68 11.56 23.81 4.48
N VAL A 69 11.54 24.76 3.54
CA VAL A 69 12.39 25.97 3.54
C VAL A 69 13.87 25.63 3.82
N GLY A 70 14.41 24.67 3.06
CA GLY A 70 15.81 24.25 3.18
C GLY A 70 16.16 23.46 4.44
N ARG A 71 15.17 23.07 5.26
CA ARG A 71 15.37 22.19 6.41
C ARG A 71 14.89 20.78 6.08
N PRO A 72 15.72 19.74 6.32
CA PRO A 72 15.24 18.37 6.29
C PRO A 72 14.27 18.16 7.45
N LEU A 73 13.19 17.43 7.18
CA LEU A 73 12.19 17.00 8.14
C LEU A 73 12.16 15.47 8.14
N ALA A 74 12.06 14.89 9.33
CA ALA A 74 11.79 13.48 9.49
C ALA A 74 10.29 13.21 9.28
N PRO A 75 9.89 11.97 8.94
CA PRO A 75 8.49 11.58 8.91
C PRO A 75 7.73 11.89 10.22
N ASP A 76 8.42 11.78 11.36
CA ASP A 76 7.85 12.08 12.68
C ASP A 76 7.59 13.58 12.92
N ASP A 77 8.20 14.47 12.11
CA ASP A 77 7.94 15.91 12.17
C ASP A 77 6.65 16.32 11.42
N LEU A 78 6.07 15.38 10.66
CA LEU A 78 4.87 15.61 9.85
C LEU A 78 3.67 14.89 10.47
N LEU A 79 2.55 15.61 10.62
CA LEU A 79 1.33 15.08 11.25
C LEU A 79 0.82 13.79 10.59
N SER A 80 0.68 13.80 9.26
CA SER A 80 0.10 12.68 8.51
C SER A 80 0.96 11.41 8.55
N PRO A 81 2.27 11.45 8.19
CA PRO A 81 3.14 10.29 8.33
C PRO A 81 3.27 9.82 9.78
N HIS A 82 3.35 10.73 10.74
CA HIS A 82 3.45 10.37 12.16
C HIS A 82 2.21 9.61 12.64
N ALA A 83 1.00 10.09 12.36
CA ALA A 83 -0.24 9.43 12.76
C ALA A 83 -0.39 8.03 12.15
N LEU A 84 -0.06 7.88 10.86
CA LEU A 84 -0.09 6.58 10.18
C LEU A 84 0.99 5.62 10.73
N LYS A 85 2.19 6.12 11.01
CA LYS A 85 3.26 5.34 11.61
C LYS A 85 2.84 4.79 12.98
N GLN A 86 2.18 5.60 13.82
CA GLN A 86 1.73 5.17 15.15
C GLN A 86 0.80 3.94 15.10
N VAL A 87 -0.13 3.87 14.14
CA VAL A 87 -0.99 2.68 13.99
C VAL A 87 -0.23 1.49 13.39
N CYS A 88 0.71 1.74 12.47
CA CYS A 88 1.51 0.67 11.86
C CYS A 88 2.52 0.05 12.85
N THR A 89 3.10 0.84 13.76
CA THR A 89 4.00 0.36 14.82
C THR A 89 3.24 -0.20 16.02
N GLY A 90 1.91 -0.04 16.06
CA GLY A 90 1.09 -0.41 17.22
C GLY A 90 1.30 0.48 18.45
N SER A 91 1.98 1.63 18.30
CA SER A 91 2.05 2.67 19.34
C SER A 91 0.66 3.24 19.63
N LEU A 92 -0.17 3.34 18.60
CA LEU A 92 -1.61 3.57 18.69
C LEU A 92 -2.33 2.27 18.32
N ARG A 93 -2.90 1.59 19.31
CA ARG A 93 -3.60 0.32 19.10
C ARG A 93 -5.05 0.55 18.64
N MET A 94 -5.46 -0.16 17.60
CA MET A 94 -6.86 -0.22 17.17
C MET A 94 -7.68 -1.06 18.16
N ALA A 95 -8.78 -0.51 18.66
CA ALA A 95 -9.69 -1.19 19.59
C ALA A 95 -10.45 -2.36 18.94
N ASN A 96 -10.80 -2.21 17.65
CA ASN A 96 -11.44 -3.24 16.84
C ASN A 96 -10.93 -3.13 15.39
N GLY A 97 -9.71 -3.59 15.11
CA GLY A 97 -9.15 -3.43 13.77
C GLY A 97 -7.83 -4.13 13.51
N ILE A 98 -7.43 -4.09 12.23
CA ILE A 98 -6.19 -4.66 11.71
C ILE A 98 -5.48 -3.57 10.89
N VAL A 99 -4.16 -3.55 10.98
CA VAL A 99 -3.29 -2.67 10.17
C VAL A 99 -2.43 -3.53 9.26
N ILE A 100 -2.38 -3.17 7.98
CA ILE A 100 -1.52 -3.79 6.97
C ILE A 100 -0.64 -2.69 6.37
N ALA A 101 0.67 -2.89 6.39
CA ALA A 101 1.63 -2.00 5.75
C ALA A 101 2.43 -2.81 4.72
N ALA A 102 2.61 -2.26 3.52
CA ALA A 102 3.38 -2.87 2.46
C ALA A 102 4.60 -2.01 2.12
N ALA A 103 5.74 -2.67 1.90
CA ALA A 103 6.92 -2.02 1.33
C ALA A 103 6.87 -2.10 -0.20
N SER A 104 7.36 -1.05 -0.87
CA SER A 104 7.51 -1.03 -2.32
C SER A 104 8.95 -1.34 -2.72
N GLY A 105 9.13 -2.25 -3.68
CA GLY A 105 10.44 -2.42 -4.34
C GLY A 105 10.76 -1.33 -5.37
N SER A 106 9.89 -0.31 -5.51
CA SER A 106 10.00 0.74 -6.52
C SER A 106 11.02 1.83 -6.16
N HIS A 107 11.40 1.92 -4.88
CA HIS A 107 12.36 2.89 -4.39
C HIS A 107 13.65 2.18 -3.95
N PRO A 108 14.82 2.60 -4.46
CA PRO A 108 16.08 2.06 -3.97
C PRO A 108 16.25 2.47 -2.52
N ILE A 109 16.14 1.51 -1.60
CA ILE A 109 16.52 1.69 -0.21
C ILE A 109 18.05 1.62 -0.16
N PRO A 110 18.76 2.68 0.25
CA PRO A 110 20.20 2.62 0.46
C PRO A 110 20.59 1.47 1.39
N ASN A 111 21.70 0.78 1.10
CA ASN A 111 22.12 -0.43 1.84
C ASN A 111 22.37 -0.20 3.34
N ASP A 112 22.55 1.05 3.76
CA ASP A 112 22.76 1.48 5.15
C ASP A 112 21.46 1.79 5.90
N GLN A 113 20.30 1.63 5.25
CA GLN A 113 19.01 1.93 5.86
C GLN A 113 18.38 0.73 6.53
N GLU A 114 17.70 1.05 7.63
CA GLU A 114 16.95 0.08 8.38
C GLU A 114 15.76 -0.44 7.55
N PRO A 115 15.60 -1.76 7.37
CA PRO A 115 14.46 -2.31 6.65
C PRO A 115 13.15 -1.88 7.30
N LEU A 116 12.11 -1.65 6.48
CA LEU A 116 10.77 -1.25 6.94
C LEU A 116 10.25 -2.15 8.07
N GLU A 117 10.54 -3.45 8.02
CA GLU A 117 10.16 -4.42 9.05
C GLU A 117 10.63 -4.02 10.46
N ARG A 118 11.82 -3.42 10.58
CA ARG A 118 12.33 -2.95 11.89
C ARG A 118 11.75 -1.58 12.26
N VAL A 119 11.55 -0.69 11.28
CA VAL A 119 10.85 0.60 11.49
C VAL A 119 9.44 0.36 12.04
N LEU A 120 8.79 -0.70 11.56
CA LEU A 120 7.45 -1.12 11.94
C LEU A 120 7.42 -2.19 13.03
N ALA A 121 8.55 -2.48 13.70
CA ALA A 121 8.61 -3.48 14.75
C ALA A 121 7.76 -3.06 15.96
N GLY A 122 6.49 -3.46 15.93
CA GLY A 122 5.51 -3.26 16.98
C GLY A 122 5.31 -4.49 17.86
N ALA A 123 4.55 -4.34 18.94
CA ALA A 123 4.28 -5.38 19.96
C ALA A 123 3.42 -6.58 19.49
N GLY A 124 3.45 -6.90 18.18
CA GLY A 124 2.69 -7.98 17.56
C GLY A 124 2.66 -7.97 16.03
N ALA A 125 3.50 -7.18 15.36
CA ALA A 125 3.53 -7.14 13.90
C ALA A 125 4.07 -8.47 13.32
N VAL A 126 3.41 -8.99 12.28
CA VAL A 126 3.86 -10.19 11.56
C VAL A 126 4.34 -9.75 10.17
N ALA A 127 5.66 -9.82 9.96
CA ALA A 127 6.24 -9.56 8.65
C ALA A 127 6.04 -10.78 7.74
N ARG A 128 5.63 -10.53 6.48
CA ARG A 128 5.52 -11.56 5.45
C ARG A 128 6.18 -11.07 4.18
N ALA A 129 7.24 -11.76 3.76
CA ALA A 129 7.85 -11.57 2.46
C ALA A 129 7.01 -12.25 1.38
N TYR A 130 6.72 -11.52 0.30
CA TYR A 130 6.11 -12.07 -0.90
C TYR A 130 7.20 -12.20 -1.98
N GLY A 131 7.34 -13.41 -2.50
CA GLY A 131 8.36 -13.76 -3.48
C GLY A 131 7.81 -13.92 -4.89
N PRO A 132 8.66 -14.41 -5.81
CA PRO A 132 8.21 -14.91 -7.11
C PRO A 132 7.13 -15.99 -6.95
N TYR A 133 6.28 -16.14 -7.96
CA TYR A 133 5.25 -17.17 -7.97
C TYR A 133 5.83 -18.57 -7.73
N GLY A 134 5.13 -19.38 -6.94
CA GLY A 134 5.26 -20.83 -6.94
C GLY A 134 4.91 -21.43 -8.31
N ALA A 135 5.20 -22.71 -8.51
CA ALA A 135 4.87 -23.38 -9.77
C ALA A 135 3.35 -23.36 -10.04
N GLU A 136 2.55 -23.69 -9.03
CA GLU A 136 1.08 -23.71 -9.12
C GLU A 136 0.49 -22.30 -9.31
N GLU A 137 0.98 -21.31 -8.57
CA GLU A 137 0.54 -19.92 -8.70
C GLU A 137 0.83 -19.37 -10.10
N LEU A 138 2.00 -19.69 -10.65
CA LEU A 138 2.37 -19.27 -12.00
C LEU A 138 1.48 -19.93 -13.05
N ALA A 139 1.22 -21.25 -12.93
CA ALA A 139 0.31 -21.95 -13.83
C ALA A 139 -1.11 -21.35 -13.78
N GLY A 140 -1.59 -21.03 -12.57
CA GLY A 140 -2.87 -20.35 -12.37
C GLY A 140 -2.91 -18.96 -13.01
N ALA A 141 -1.86 -18.15 -12.83
CA ALA A 141 -1.75 -16.82 -13.43
C ALA A 141 -1.76 -16.88 -14.96
N VAL A 142 -0.99 -17.80 -15.55
CA VAL A 142 -0.95 -18.03 -17.00
C VAL A 142 -2.31 -18.47 -17.54
N GLY A 143 -2.97 -19.40 -16.85
CA GLY A 143 -4.33 -19.83 -17.19
C GLY A 143 -5.33 -18.69 -17.16
N HIS A 144 -5.23 -17.80 -16.16
CA HIS A 144 -6.07 -16.60 -16.07
C HIS A 144 -5.83 -15.63 -17.24
N TYR A 145 -4.59 -15.31 -17.57
CA TYR A 145 -4.27 -14.44 -18.71
C TYR A 145 -4.75 -15.04 -20.04
N ALA A 146 -4.68 -16.36 -20.19
CA ALA A 146 -5.16 -17.06 -21.37
C ALA A 146 -6.68 -17.00 -21.52
N ASN A 147 -7.42 -17.08 -20.41
CA ASN A 147 -8.86 -16.88 -20.39
C ASN A 147 -9.24 -15.44 -20.75
N LEU A 148 -8.52 -14.46 -20.19
CA LEU A 148 -8.76 -13.04 -20.42
C LEU A 148 -8.53 -12.66 -21.89
N ALA A 149 -7.44 -13.15 -22.50
CA ALA A 149 -7.12 -12.88 -23.90
C ALA A 149 -8.20 -13.42 -24.85
N ARG A 150 -8.72 -14.62 -24.58
CA ARG A 150 -9.82 -15.23 -25.35
C ARG A 150 -11.12 -14.43 -25.21
N ALA A 151 -11.48 -14.03 -23.99
CA ALA A 151 -12.68 -13.23 -23.75
C ALA A 151 -12.62 -11.87 -24.47
N SER A 152 -11.43 -11.26 -24.51
CA SER A 152 -11.21 -9.94 -25.12
C SER A 152 -11.04 -9.95 -26.64
N HIS A 153 -11.16 -11.09 -27.32
CA HIS A 153 -10.92 -11.23 -28.77
C HIS A 153 -9.56 -10.66 -29.21
N ALA A 154 -8.55 -10.72 -28.32
CA ALA A 154 -7.19 -10.36 -28.67
C ALA A 154 -6.69 -11.27 -29.81
N PRO A 155 -5.79 -10.77 -30.70
CA PRO A 155 -5.26 -11.57 -31.79
C PRO A 155 -4.72 -12.91 -31.27
N SER A 156 -4.81 -13.94 -32.11
CA SER A 156 -4.45 -15.31 -31.78
C SER A 156 -3.00 -15.38 -31.30
N ASN A 157 -2.81 -15.40 -29.98
CA ASN A 157 -1.51 -15.62 -29.38
C ASN A 157 -1.13 -17.10 -29.64
N PRO A 158 0.00 -17.38 -30.31
CA PRO A 158 0.43 -18.74 -30.68
C PRO A 158 0.78 -19.62 -29.46
N PHE A 159 0.77 -19.05 -28.25
CA PHE A 159 0.97 -19.72 -26.98
C PHE A 159 -0.34 -19.92 -26.18
N LEU A 160 -1.49 -19.48 -26.70
CA LEU A 160 -2.79 -19.81 -26.11
C LEU A 160 -3.23 -21.21 -26.55
N PRO A 161 -3.79 -22.04 -25.65
CA PRO A 161 -4.30 -23.34 -26.04
C PRO A 161 -5.43 -23.22 -27.07
N GLY A 162 -5.21 -23.83 -28.25
CA GLY A 162 -6.03 -23.84 -29.47
C GLY A 162 -5.32 -24.64 -30.59
N ASP A 163 -5.88 -24.75 -31.80
CA ASP A 163 -5.55 -25.71 -32.91
C ASP A 163 -4.10 -25.73 -33.47
N GLY A 164 -3.14 -25.16 -32.75
CA GLY A 164 -1.70 -25.28 -32.96
C GLY A 164 -0.87 -24.61 -31.84
N GLY A 165 -1.49 -24.25 -30.72
CA GLY A 165 -0.88 -23.44 -29.66
C GLY A 165 -0.03 -24.25 -28.68
N GLN A 166 1.00 -23.61 -28.12
CA GLN A 166 1.87 -24.28 -27.14
C GLN A 166 1.14 -24.70 -25.86
N ASP A 167 1.61 -25.81 -25.29
CA ASP A 167 1.23 -26.33 -23.98
C ASP A 167 1.32 -25.21 -22.89
N PRO A 168 0.24 -24.90 -22.15
CA PRO A 168 0.24 -23.92 -21.06
C PRO A 168 1.33 -24.15 -20.01
N GLU A 169 1.73 -25.42 -19.80
CA GLU A 169 2.83 -25.78 -18.91
C GLU A 169 4.19 -25.43 -19.51
N ALA A 170 4.35 -25.53 -20.83
CA ALA A 170 5.52 -25.04 -21.55
C ALA A 170 5.62 -23.50 -21.48
N LEU A 171 4.50 -22.78 -21.66
CA LEU A 171 4.48 -21.33 -21.50
C LEU A 171 4.80 -20.90 -20.06
N ALA A 172 4.23 -21.57 -19.05
CA ALA A 172 4.55 -21.30 -17.65
C ALA A 172 6.05 -21.54 -17.35
N ARG A 173 6.64 -22.62 -17.87
CA ARG A 173 8.09 -22.87 -17.74
C ARG A 173 8.92 -21.77 -18.41
N TYR A 174 8.57 -21.39 -19.64
CA TYR A 174 9.24 -20.30 -20.35
C TYR A 174 9.18 -19.00 -19.55
N LEU A 175 7.98 -18.60 -19.11
CA LEU A 175 7.78 -17.38 -18.34
C LEU A 175 8.56 -17.43 -17.04
N ARG A 176 8.62 -18.57 -16.35
CA ARG A 176 9.43 -18.73 -15.13
C ARG A 176 10.91 -18.43 -15.40
N VAL A 177 11.48 -19.00 -16.47
CA VAL A 177 12.89 -18.77 -16.85
C VAL A 177 13.11 -17.30 -17.24
N ALA A 178 12.23 -16.73 -18.05
CA ALA A 178 12.38 -15.37 -18.59
C ALA A 178 12.14 -14.24 -17.58
N SER A 179 11.41 -14.52 -16.49
CA SER A 179 10.99 -13.51 -15.50
C SER A 179 11.46 -13.81 -14.08
N GLY A 180 12.08 -14.96 -13.84
CA GLY A 180 12.34 -15.48 -12.50
C GLY A 180 11.06 -15.83 -11.72
N GLY A 181 9.89 -15.82 -12.36
CA GLY A 181 8.58 -15.95 -11.71
C GLY A 181 8.09 -14.67 -11.03
N VAL A 182 8.78 -13.54 -11.21
CA VAL A 182 8.37 -12.25 -10.61
C VAL A 182 7.07 -11.78 -11.26
N PRO A 183 5.96 -11.58 -10.51
CA PRO A 183 4.64 -11.33 -11.09
C PRO A 183 4.58 -10.24 -12.15
N ARG A 184 5.20 -9.08 -11.87
CA ARG A 184 5.27 -7.94 -12.82
C ARG A 184 5.99 -8.31 -14.11
N LEU A 185 7.09 -9.06 -14.01
CA LEU A 185 7.85 -9.51 -15.17
C LEU A 185 7.12 -10.62 -15.92
N VAL A 186 6.43 -11.53 -15.23
CA VAL A 186 5.57 -12.55 -15.85
C VAL A 186 4.50 -11.88 -16.72
N ALA A 187 3.77 -10.91 -16.17
CA ALA A 187 2.73 -10.19 -16.92
C ALA A 187 3.31 -9.46 -18.15
N ARG A 188 4.45 -8.77 -17.98
CA ARG A 188 5.13 -8.10 -19.09
C ARG A 188 5.58 -9.08 -20.17
N ARG A 189 6.21 -10.19 -19.78
CA ARG A 189 6.69 -11.22 -20.73
C ARG A 189 5.55 -11.94 -21.41
N TYR A 190 4.43 -12.15 -20.72
CA TYR A 190 3.23 -12.70 -21.32
C TYR A 190 2.71 -11.80 -22.45
N LEU A 191 2.70 -10.48 -22.25
CA LEU A 191 2.33 -9.53 -23.30
C LEU A 191 3.34 -9.54 -24.46
N ASP A 192 4.64 -9.61 -24.18
CA ASP A 192 5.69 -9.66 -25.21
C ASP A 192 5.55 -10.87 -26.15
N VAL A 193 4.98 -11.98 -25.68
CA VAL A 193 4.76 -13.20 -26.50
C VAL A 193 3.34 -13.31 -27.05
N ALA A 194 2.41 -12.46 -26.58
CA ALA A 194 1.01 -12.49 -26.99
C ALA A 194 0.66 -11.54 -28.14
N VAL A 195 1.55 -10.59 -28.46
CA VAL A 195 1.45 -9.64 -29.57
C VAL A 195 2.37 -10.08 -30.71
#